data_AF-A0A0C9ZK28-F1
#
_entry.id   AF-A0A0C9ZK28-F1
#
_cell.length_a   1.000
_cell.length_b   1.000
_cell.length_c   1.000
_cell.angle_alpha   90.00
_cell.angle_beta   90.00
_cell.angle_gamma   90.00
#
_symmetry.space_group_name_H-M   'P 1'
#
loop_
_entity.id
_entity.type
_entity.pdbx_description
1 polymer ?
#
loop_
_entity_poly.entity_id
_entity_poly.type
_entity_poly.pdbx_seq_one_letter_code
_entity_poly.pdbx_strand_id
1 'polypeptide(L)'
;MSSDQTPHIKPLNGTNYSTWSEEMKALLHSKGLWRLVSGTEAHPTAAGDDQDKWDAKADKAAGEIMLALEADQRVHIRTVQDDPVAAWNALATLYVQQRPGARFAAYDEFFSIRK
;
A
#
# COMPACT_ATOMS: atom_id res chain seq x y z
N MET A 1 4.94 -27.89 -0.43
CA MET A 1 4.46 -26.95 -1.46
C MET A 1 3.32 -26.18 -0.84
N SER A 2 3.58 -25.00 -0.27
CA SER A 2 2.50 -24.15 0.21
C SER A 2 1.88 -23.52 -1.01
N SER A 3 0.65 -23.93 -1.35
CA SER A 3 -0.17 -23.17 -2.29
C SER A 3 -0.33 -21.78 -1.69
N ASP A 4 0.39 -20.80 -2.25
CA ASP A 4 0.16 -19.38 -2.00
C ASP A 4 -1.25 -19.07 -2.49
N GLN A 5 -2.26 -19.37 -1.67
CA GLN A 5 -3.62 -18.91 -1.87
C GLN A 5 -3.56 -17.41 -1.63
N THR A 6 -3.28 -16.66 -2.71
CA THR A 6 -3.38 -15.21 -2.68
C THR A 6 -4.81 -14.90 -2.23
N PRO A 7 -5.01 -14.24 -1.07
CA PRO A 7 -6.34 -13.90 -0.61
C PRO A 7 -7.05 -13.12 -1.71
N HIS A 8 -8.30 -13.49 -2.00
CA HIS A 8 -9.09 -12.83 -3.03
C HIS A 8 -9.55 -11.47 -2.51
N ILE A 9 -8.69 -10.47 -2.68
CA ILE A 9 -9.01 -9.07 -2.39
C ILE A 9 -9.92 -8.57 -3.49
N LYS A 10 -11.06 -8.01 -3.10
CA LYS A 10 -11.90 -7.32 -4.08
C LYS A 10 -11.17 -6.06 -4.55
N PRO A 11 -10.90 -5.89 -5.86
CA PRO A 11 -10.21 -4.71 -6.35
C PRO A 11 -10.86 -3.40 -5.90
N LEU A 12 -10.06 -2.37 -5.68
CA LEU A 12 -10.56 -1.05 -5.29
C LEU A 12 -11.40 -0.45 -6.42
N ASN A 13 -12.63 -0.05 -6.10
CA ASN A 13 -13.65 0.34 -7.09
C ASN A 13 -14.34 1.68 -6.77
N GLY A 14 -13.72 2.54 -5.98
CA GLY A 14 -14.33 3.82 -5.58
C GLY A 14 -15.13 3.77 -4.27
N THR A 15 -15.71 2.61 -3.91
CA THR A 15 -16.67 2.54 -2.80
C THR A 15 -16.25 1.61 -1.66
N ASN A 16 -15.33 0.68 -1.93
CA ASN A 16 -14.89 -0.34 -0.99
C ASN A 16 -13.57 -0.01 -0.28
N TYR A 17 -13.10 1.25 -0.31
CA TYR A 17 -11.76 1.62 0.21
C TYR A 17 -11.51 1.14 1.65
N SER A 18 -12.50 1.23 2.55
CA SER A 18 -12.33 0.79 3.95
C SER A 18 -11.94 -0.70 4.02
N THR A 19 -12.74 -1.57 3.41
CA THR A 19 -12.49 -3.02 3.38
C THR A 19 -11.24 -3.35 2.58
N TRP A 20 -11.08 -2.73 1.40
CA TRP A 20 -9.91 -2.92 0.54
C TRP A 20 -8.61 -2.59 1.29
N SER A 21 -8.57 -1.49 2.04
CA SER A 21 -7.37 -1.07 2.76
C SER A 21 -6.96 -2.06 3.85
N GLU A 22 -7.93 -2.67 4.55
CA GLU A 22 -7.67 -3.69 5.57
C GLU A 22 -7.17 -4.99 4.95
N GLU A 23 -7.82 -5.46 3.87
CA GLU A 23 -7.44 -6.68 3.16
C GLU A 23 -6.08 -6.53 2.46
N MET A 24 -5.84 -5.38 1.83
CA MET A 24 -4.57 -5.08 1.16
C MET A 24 -3.43 -4.98 2.15
N LYS A 25 -3.66 -4.36 3.31
CA LYS A 25 -2.69 -4.35 4.42
C LYS A 25 -2.39 -5.77 4.90
N ALA A 26 -3.41 -6.63 5.06
CA ALA A 26 -3.22 -8.02 5.49
C ALA A 26 -2.38 -8.82 4.47
N LEU A 27 -2.62 -8.62 3.17
CA LEU A 27 -1.82 -9.22 2.10
C LEU A 27 -0.36 -8.73 2.10
N LEU A 28 -0.14 -7.42 2.24
CA LEU A 28 1.22 -6.87 2.35
C LEU A 28 1.92 -7.37 3.61
N HIS A 29 1.20 -7.56 4.71
CA HIS A 29 1.75 -8.15 5.93
C HIS A 29 2.14 -9.61 5.73
N SER A 30 1.29 -10.43 5.12
CA SER A 30 1.60 -11.85 4.88
C SER A 30 2.81 -12.03 3.96
N LYS A 31 3.02 -11.08 3.04
CA LYS A 31 4.17 -11.04 2.13
C LYS A 31 5.41 -10.35 2.71
N GLY A 32 5.35 -9.83 3.93
CA GLY A 32 6.45 -9.11 4.57
C GLY A 32 6.77 -7.74 3.95
N LEU A 33 5.86 -7.19 3.15
CA LEU A 33 6.02 -5.94 2.40
C LEU A 33 5.48 -4.72 3.15
N TRP A 34 4.57 -4.94 4.12
CA TRP A 34 3.89 -3.83 4.80
C TRP A 34 4.83 -2.83 5.46
N ARG A 35 5.94 -3.29 6.06
CA ARG A 35 6.90 -2.38 6.74
C ARG A 35 7.51 -1.37 5.78
N LEU A 36 7.73 -1.76 4.53
CA LEU A 36 8.19 -0.86 3.48
C LEU A 36 7.09 0.11 3.10
N VAL A 37 5.89 -0.38 2.80
CA VAL A 37 4.74 0.45 2.39
C VAL A 37 4.31 1.46 3.47
N SER A 38 4.40 1.09 4.75
CA SER A 38 4.11 1.97 5.88
C SER A 38 5.23 2.96 6.19
N GLY A 39 6.36 2.92 5.47
CA GLY A 39 7.53 3.76 5.72
C GLY A 39 8.32 3.40 7.00
N THR A 40 8.03 2.25 7.62
CA THR A 40 8.75 1.77 8.81
C THR A 40 10.12 1.20 8.47
N GLU A 41 10.26 0.58 7.31
CA GLU A 41 11.52 0.12 6.75
C GLU A 41 12.13 1.25 5.90
N ALA A 42 13.16 1.90 6.43
CA ALA A 42 13.84 2.98 5.72
C ALA A 42 14.60 2.44 4.50
N HIS A 43 14.58 3.22 3.41
CA HIS A 43 15.39 2.94 2.23
C HIS A 43 16.88 3.00 2.60
N PRO A 44 17.66 1.94 2.31
CA PRO A 44 19.11 1.93 2.55
C PRO A 44 19.79 3.06 1.76
N THR A 45 20.66 3.83 2.43
CA THR A 45 21.39 4.94 1.79
C THR A 45 22.69 4.50 1.12
N ALA A 46 23.16 3.29 1.40
CA ALA A 46 24.37 2.74 0.82
C ALA A 46 24.02 1.76 -0.30
N ALA A 47 24.63 1.96 -1.46
CA ALA A 47 24.52 1.04 -2.58
C ALA A 47 25.11 -0.33 -2.21
N GLY A 48 24.40 -1.40 -2.59
CA GLY A 48 24.78 -2.78 -2.35
C GLY A 48 23.58 -3.70 -2.19
N ASP A 49 23.84 -4.95 -1.81
CA ASP A 49 22.84 -6.03 -1.71
C ASP A 49 21.58 -5.67 -0.91
N ASP A 50 21.70 -4.80 0.10
CA ASP A 50 20.57 -4.41 0.92
C ASP A 50 19.66 -3.39 0.23
N GLN A 51 20.23 -2.50 -0.61
CA GLN A 51 19.45 -1.63 -1.47
C GLN A 51 18.71 -2.46 -2.53
N ASP A 52 19.39 -3.39 -3.21
CA ASP A 52 18.77 -4.24 -4.23
C ASP A 52 17.62 -5.09 -3.65
N LYS A 53 17.77 -5.60 -2.43
CA LYS A 53 16.68 -6.32 -1.71
C LYS A 53 15.52 -5.41 -1.36
N TRP A 54 15.79 -4.16 -0.98
CA TRP A 54 14.74 -3.19 -0.66
C TRP A 54 14.00 -2.80 -1.94
N ASP A 55 14.70 -2.50 -3.03
CA ASP A 55 14.13 -2.16 -4.33
C ASP A 55 13.26 -3.30 -4.86
N ALA A 56 13.74 -4.55 -4.79
CA ALA A 56 12.96 -5.72 -5.18
C ALA A 56 11.67 -5.90 -4.34
N LYS A 57 11.70 -5.55 -3.04
CA LYS A 57 10.48 -5.53 -2.22
C LYS A 57 9.57 -4.37 -2.60
N ALA A 58 10.13 -3.21 -2.94
CA ALA A 58 9.37 -2.04 -3.34
C ALA A 58 8.61 -2.31 -4.64
N ASP A 59 9.30 -2.85 -5.65
CA ASP A 59 8.70 -3.28 -6.92
C ASP A 59 7.58 -4.30 -6.71
N LYS A 60 7.82 -5.28 -5.84
CA LYS A 60 6.80 -6.28 -5.49
C LYS A 60 5.59 -5.61 -4.83
N ALA A 61 5.80 -4.74 -3.86
CA ALA A 61 4.72 -4.04 -3.17
C ALA A 61 3.91 -3.16 -4.13
N ALA A 62 4.58 -2.44 -5.03
CA ALA A 62 3.96 -1.63 -6.07
C ALA A 62 3.08 -2.48 -6.98
N GLY A 63 3.61 -3.63 -7.45
CA GLY A 63 2.85 -4.59 -8.26
C GLY A 63 1.60 -5.13 -7.55
N GLU A 64 1.71 -5.50 -6.27
CA GLU A 64 0.55 -5.98 -5.50
C GLU A 64 -0.53 -4.90 -5.38
N ILE A 65 -0.14 -3.65 -5.05
CA ILE A 65 -1.07 -2.52 -4.97
C ILE A 65 -1.75 -2.32 -6.32
N MET A 66 -0.97 -2.29 -7.41
CA MET A 66 -1.45 -2.08 -8.77
C MET A 66 -2.47 -3.15 -9.22
N LEU A 67 -2.22 -4.41 -8.88
CA LEU A 67 -3.09 -5.54 -9.20
C LEU A 67 -4.40 -5.51 -8.39
N ALA A 68 -4.37 -4.93 -7.19
CA ALA A 68 -5.53 -4.77 -6.33
C ALA A 68 -6.41 -3.56 -6.69
N LEU A 69 -6.18 -2.88 -7.81
CA LEU A 69 -6.99 -1.74 -8.30
C LEU A 69 -7.77 -2.08 -9.56
N GLU A 70 -9.02 -1.63 -9.63
CA GLU A 70 -9.75 -1.54 -10.89
C GLU A 70 -9.13 -0.48 -11.80
N ALA A 71 -9.32 -0.64 -13.12
CA ALA A 71 -8.63 0.15 -14.15
C ALA A 71 -8.88 1.66 -14.04
N ASP A 72 -10.07 2.06 -13.61
CA ASP A 72 -10.47 3.44 -13.37
C ASP A 72 -9.73 4.05 -12.17
N GLN A 73 -9.37 3.26 -11.16
CA GLN A 73 -8.64 3.73 -9.98
C GLN A 73 -7.14 3.88 -10.22
N ARG A 74 -6.60 3.14 -11.19
CA ARG A 74 -5.17 3.19 -11.58
C ARG A 74 -4.73 4.59 -12.01
N VAL A 75 -5.64 5.38 -12.56
CA VAL A 75 -5.36 6.75 -13.00
C VAL A 75 -4.87 7.64 -11.86
N HIS A 76 -5.31 7.36 -10.63
CA HIS A 76 -4.98 8.18 -9.46
C HIS A 76 -3.57 7.97 -8.92
N ILE A 77 -2.93 6.83 -9.25
CA ILE A 77 -1.56 6.52 -8.83
C ILE A 77 -0.57 6.46 -9.98
N ARG A 78 -0.98 6.72 -11.22
CA ARG A 78 -0.16 6.53 -12.42
C ARG A 78 1.22 7.20 -12.35
N THR A 79 1.32 8.37 -11.72
CA THR A 79 2.57 9.13 -11.59
C THR A 79 3.49 8.62 -10.48
N VAL A 80 2.96 7.79 -9.58
CA VAL A 80 3.64 7.26 -8.39
C VAL A 80 3.55 5.74 -8.32
N GLN A 81 3.19 5.09 -9.43
CA GLN A 81 2.84 3.65 -9.46
C GLN A 81 4.02 2.75 -9.09
N ASP A 82 5.25 3.23 -9.31
CA ASP A 82 6.49 2.50 -9.03
C ASP A 82 7.00 2.75 -7.60
N ASP A 83 6.43 3.73 -6.88
CA ASP A 83 6.70 3.97 -5.46
C ASP A 83 5.52 3.46 -4.63
N PRO A 84 5.64 2.30 -3.96
CA PRO A 84 4.53 1.72 -3.22
C PRO A 84 4.08 2.57 -2.03
N VAL A 85 4.98 3.36 -1.43
CA VAL A 85 4.65 4.26 -0.30
C VAL A 85 3.83 5.43 -0.83
N ALA A 86 4.29 6.06 -1.93
CA ALA A 86 3.57 7.16 -2.55
C ALA A 86 2.23 6.71 -3.15
N ALA A 87 2.17 5.54 -3.79
CA ALA A 87 0.92 4.97 -4.31
C ALA A 87 -0.10 4.71 -3.21
N TRP A 88 0.31 4.07 -2.11
CA TRP A 88 -0.54 3.85 -0.94
C TRP A 88 -1.06 5.17 -0.36
N ASN A 89 -0.18 6.14 -0.15
CA ASN A 89 -0.54 7.45 0.40
C ASN A 89 -1.45 8.26 -0.53
N ALA A 90 -1.28 8.17 -1.85
CA ALA A 90 -2.12 8.85 -2.82
C ALA A 90 -3.56 8.31 -2.81
N LEU A 91 -3.72 6.98 -2.82
CA LEU A 91 -5.04 6.33 -2.67
C LEU A 91 -5.67 6.72 -1.35
N ALA A 92 -4.91 6.60 -0.28
CA ALA A 92 -5.42 6.89 1.04
C ALA A 92 -5.88 8.37 1.12
N THR A 93 -5.06 9.30 0.64
CA THR A 93 -5.41 10.73 0.57
C THR A 93 -6.70 10.94 -0.22
N LEU A 94 -6.83 10.33 -1.41
CA LEU A 94 -8.03 10.44 -2.24
C LEU A 94 -9.30 10.01 -1.51
N TYR A 95 -9.28 8.84 -0.86
CA TYR A 95 -10.47 8.23 -0.26
C TYR A 95 -10.77 8.71 1.16
N VAL A 96 -9.75 9.10 1.91
CA VAL A 96 -9.91 9.70 3.24
C VAL A 96 -10.34 11.17 3.12
N GLN A 97 -9.80 11.94 2.15
CA GLN A 97 -10.22 13.33 1.91
C GLN A 97 -11.65 13.45 1.36
N GLN A 98 -12.15 12.44 0.63
CA GLN A 98 -13.55 12.41 0.20
C GLN A 98 -14.55 12.40 1.37
N ARG A 99 -14.11 12.13 2.61
CA ARG A 99 -14.91 12.38 3.81
C ARG A 99 -14.69 13.83 4.27
N PRO A 100 -15.68 14.74 4.15
CA PRO A 100 -15.54 16.12 4.61
C PRO A 100 -15.50 16.13 6.14
N GLY A 101 -14.31 16.10 6.73
CA GLY A 101 -14.18 16.07 8.17
C GLY A 101 -12.76 15.84 8.68
N ALA A 102 -11.83 16.72 8.26
CA ALA A 102 -10.49 16.91 8.81
C ALA A 102 -9.52 15.71 8.80
N ARG A 103 -8.24 16.00 8.51
CA ARG A 103 -7.02 15.53 9.22
C ARG A 103 -5.89 15.15 8.26
N PHE A 104 -5.03 16.13 8.01
CA PHE A 104 -3.66 15.93 7.52
C PHE A 104 -2.71 15.30 8.56
N ALA A 105 -3.23 14.59 9.58
CA ALA A 105 -2.43 13.92 10.62
C ALA A 105 -2.80 12.43 10.81
N ALA A 106 -3.73 11.90 10.02
CA ALA A 106 -4.45 10.69 10.41
C ALA A 106 -3.77 9.37 10.08
N TYR A 107 -2.65 9.30 9.33
CA TYR A 107 -2.12 7.97 8.97
C TYR A 107 -1.44 7.26 10.13
N ASP A 108 -0.55 7.93 10.86
CA ASP A 108 0.00 7.36 12.10
C ASP A 108 -1.10 7.12 13.13
N GLU A 109 -2.05 8.04 13.27
CA GLU A 109 -3.10 7.94 14.28
C GLU A 109 -4.16 6.86 13.97
N PHE A 110 -4.61 6.75 12.71
CA PHE A 110 -5.60 5.75 12.27
C PHE A 110 -5.05 4.32 12.36
N PHE A 111 -3.75 4.12 12.16
CA PHE A 111 -3.11 2.80 12.27
C PHE A 111 -2.44 2.53 13.63
N SER A 112 -2.23 3.54 14.48
CA SER A 112 -1.71 3.37 15.85
C SER A 112 -2.81 3.17 16.89
N ILE A 113 -4.09 3.35 16.54
CA ILE A 113 -5.21 3.03 17.44
C ILE A 113 -5.51 1.53 17.36
N ARG A 114 -4.63 0.73 17.98
CA ARG A 114 -4.98 -0.50 18.69
C ARG A 114 -3.78 -0.91 19.56
N LYS A 115 -3.86 -0.55 20.84
CA LYS A 115 -3.15 -1.20 21.93
C LYS A 115 -4.17 -1.71 22.93
#